data_AF-A0A6P0PNJ9-F1
#
_entry.id   AF-A0A6P0PNJ9-F1
#
_cell.length_a   1.000
_cell.length_b   1.000
_cell.length_c   1.000
_cell.angle_alpha   90.00
_cell.angle_beta   90.00
_cell.angle_gamma   90.00
#
_symmetry.space_group_name_H-M   'P 1'
#
loop_
_entity.id
_entity.type
_entity.pdbx_description
1 polymer ?
#
loop_
_entity_poly.entity_id
_entity_poly.type
_entity_poly.pdbx_seq_one_letter_code
_entity_poly.pdbx_strand_id
1 'polypeptide(L)' 'MTKAEAVRKAQLDLIGDTKFNEPLFWAPFILVGNWL' A
#
# COMPACT_ATOMS: atom_id res chain seq x y z
N MET A 1 10.56 0.52 -10.93
CA MET A 1 9.53 0.38 -9.89
C MET A 1 9.55 -1.05 -9.41
N THR A 2 10.07 -1.29 -8.20
CA THR A 2 10.03 -2.61 -7.56
C THR A 2 8.59 -2.90 -7.10
N LYS A 3 8.29 -4.17 -6.81
CA LYS A 3 6.98 -4.53 -6.25
C LYS A 3 6.74 -3.85 -4.90
N ALA A 4 7.80 -3.66 -4.11
CA ALA A 4 7.75 -2.92 -2.85
C ALA A 4 7.39 -1.44 -3.06
N GLU A 5 7.97 -0.79 -4.06
CA GLU A 5 7.64 0.60 -4.39
C GLU A 5 6.20 0.75 -4.88
N ALA A 6 5.72 -0.20 -5.70
CA ALA A 6 4.35 -0.20 -6.20
C ALA A 6 3.32 -0.34 -5.07
N VAL A 7 3.53 -1.28 -4.14
CA VAL A 7 2.64 -1.47 -2.99
C VAL A 7 2.64 -0.25 -2.07
N ARG A 8 3.81 0.31 -1.77
CA ARG A 8 3.90 1.53 -0.96
C ARG A 8 3.15 2.69 -1.60
N LYS A 9 3.29 2.87 -2.91
CA LYS A 9 2.58 3.94 -3.63
C LYS A 9 1.06 3.76 -3.55
N ALA A 10 0.57 2.55 -3.79
CA ALA A 10 -0.86 2.25 -3.68
C ALA A 10 -1.41 2.51 -2.27
N GLN A 11 -0.65 2.17 -1.21
CA GLN A 11 -1.05 2.47 0.16
C GLN A 11 -1.17 3.97 0.43
N LEU A 12 -0.20 4.76 -0.04
CA LEU A 12 -0.24 6.23 0.10
C LEU A 12 -1.41 6.85 -0.68
N ASP A 13 -1.69 6.35 -1.88
CA ASP A 13 -2.82 6.80 -2.69
C ASP A 13 -4.16 6.54 -1.97
N LEU A 14 -4.30 5.41 -1.29
CA LEU A 14 -5.50 5.07 -0.51
C LEU A 14 -5.66 5.90 0.76
N ILE A 15 -4.56 6.21 1.47
CA ILE A 15 -4.59 7.10 2.65
C ILE A 15 -5.04 8.51 2.26
N GLY A 16 -4.68 8.97 1.06
CA GLY A 16 -5.08 10.28 0.54
C GLY A 16 -6.54 10.37 0.06
N ASP A 17 -7.21 9.25 -0.17
CA ASP A 17 -8.60 9.19 -0.61
C ASP A 17 -9.55 9.19 0.60
N THR A 18 -10.46 10.17 0.68
CA THR A 18 -11.42 10.29 1.79
C THR A 18 -12.34 9.07 1.93
N LYS A 19 -12.53 8.30 0.86
CA LYS A 19 -13.32 7.06 0.87
C LYS A 19 -12.54 5.86 1.41
N PHE A 20 -11.20 5.87 1.33
CA PHE A 20 -10.35 4.71 1.61
C PHE A 20 -9.27 4.96 2.68
N ASN A 21 -9.37 6.08 3.40
CA ASN A 21 -8.40 6.43 4.45
C ASN A 21 -8.43 5.46 5.65
N GLU A 22 -9.53 4.73 5.85
CA GLU A 22 -9.58 3.75 6.94
C GLU A 22 -8.51 2.66 6.80
N PRO A 23 -7.79 2.30 7.88
CA PRO A 23 -6.71 1.30 7.84
C PRO A 23 -7.09 -0.05 7.20
N LEU A 24 -8.36 -0.43 7.24
CA LEU A 24 -8.88 -1.63 6.59
C LEU A 24 -8.49 -1.73 5.11
N PHE A 25 -8.41 -0.60 4.40
CA PHE A 25 -8.19 -0.58 2.95
C PHE A 25 -6.72 -0.70 2.54
N TRP A 26 -5.76 -0.36 3.41
CA TRP A 26 -4.35 -0.27 3.03
C TRP A 26 -3.41 -1.06 3.97
N ALA A 27 -3.75 -1.21 5.25
CA ALA A 27 -2.89 -1.84 6.25
C ALA A 27 -2.68 -3.36 6.07
N PRO A 28 -3.65 -4.16 5.57
CA PRO A 28 -3.47 -5.61 5.43
C PRO A 28 -2.47 -6.03 4.35
N PHE A 29 -2.13 -5.14 3.41
CA PHE A 29 -1.30 -5.46 2.26
C PHE A 29 0.18 -5.30 2.58
N ILE A 30 0.78 -6.32 3.18
CA ILE A 30 2.20 -6.37 3.53
C ILE A 30 2.93 -7.35 2.61
N LEU A 31 4.15 -7.00 2.20
CA LEU A 31 5.04 -7.85 1.43
C LEU A 31 6.02 -8.59 2.35
N VAL A 32 6.18 -9.90 2.17
CA VAL A 32 7.08 -10.76 2.95
C VAL A 32 8.02 -11.50 2.01
N GLY A 33 9.35 -11.43 2.20
CA GLY A 33 10.37 -12.06 1.34
C GLY A 33 11.26 -11.07 0.58
N ASN A 34 11.94 -11.52 -0.48
CA ASN A 34 12.77 -10.67 -1.36
C ASN A 34 11.93 -10.13 -2.53
N TRP A 35 11.83 -8.80 -2.66
CA TRP A 35 10.94 -8.07 -3.59
C TRP A 35 11.66 -7.03 -4.45
N LEU A 36 12.97 -7.21 -4.62
CA LEU A 36 13.82 -6.47 -5.56
C LEU A 36 13.44 -6.78 -7.01
#